data_AF-A0A1V3IHA8-F1
#
_entry.id   AF-A0A1V3IHA8-F1
#
_cell.length_a   1.000
_cell.length_b   1.000
_cell.length_c   1.000
_cell.angle_alpha   90.00
_cell.angle_beta   90.00
_cell.angle_gamma   90.00
#
_symmetry.space_group_name_H-M   'P 1'
#
loop_
_entity.id
_entity.type
_entity.pdbx_description
1 polymer ?
#
loop_
_entity_poly.entity_id
_entity_poly.type
_entity_poly.pdbx_seq_one_letter_code
_entity_poly.pdbx_strand_id
1 'polypeptide(L)' 'MAFISVKTTAPMTAEVETLLKKQIGQAMSLIGQSEASLMLILEGNQSLYLRGENQQMLLQGVVDD' A
#
# COMPACT_ATOMS: atom_id res chain seq x y z
N MET A 1 14.19 -12.84 6.37
CA MET A 1 12.77 -12.90 5.99
C MET A 1 12.14 -11.60 6.40
N ALA A 2 11.80 -10.75 5.44
CA ALA A 2 11.16 -9.48 5.72
C ALA A 2 9.65 -9.67 5.81
N PHE A 3 9.03 -8.95 6.74
CA PHE A 3 7.58 -8.85 6.86
C PHE A 3 7.19 -7.38 6.75
N ILE A 4 6.27 -7.08 5.84
CA ILE A 4 5.75 -5.73 5.61
C ILE A 4 4.23 -5.80 5.72
N SER A 5 3.66 -4.94 6.56
CA SER A 5 2.22 -4.73 6.63
C SER A 5 1.92 -3.29 6.21
N VAL A 6 1.11 -3.17 5.16
CA VAL A 6 0.67 -1.88 4.63
C VAL A 6 -0.81 -1.73 4.95
N LYS A 7 -1.12 -0.67 5.69
CA LYS A 7 -2.48 -0.21 5.94
C LYS A 7 -2.62 1.19 5.37
N THR A 8 -3.62 1.39 4.54
CA THR A 8 -3.88 2.68 3.89
C THR A 8 -5.36 3.01 3.89
N THR A 9 -5.67 4.31 3.87
CA THR A 9 -7.03 4.79 3.69
C THR A 9 -7.49 4.69 2.23
N ALA A 10 -6.55 4.60 1.28
CA ALA A 10 -6.84 4.45 -0.13
C ALA A 10 -7.46 3.07 -0.45
N PRO A 11 -8.30 2.96 -1.49
CA PRO A 11 -8.79 1.68 -1.97
C PRO A 11 -7.64 0.77 -2.43
N MET A 12 -7.74 -0.51 -2.09
CA MET A 12 -6.80 -1.54 -2.53
C MET A 12 -7.48 -2.42 -3.58
N THR A 13 -7.34 -2.04 -4.85
CA THR A 13 -7.85 -2.86 -5.98
C THR A 13 -6.84 -3.95 -6.34
N ALA A 14 -7.29 -4.99 -7.04
CA ALA A 14 -6.40 -6.09 -7.47
C ALA A 14 -5.22 -5.61 -8.35
N GLU A 15 -5.43 -4.58 -9.16
CA GLU A 15 -4.38 -3.97 -9.98
C GLU A 15 -3.34 -3.25 -9.11
N VAL A 16 -3.80 -2.48 -8.12
CA VAL A 16 -2.94 -1.77 -7.17
C VAL A 16 -2.15 -2.75 -6.30
N GLU A 17 -2.78 -3.83 -5.83
CA GLU A 17 -2.10 -4.90 -5.09
C GLU A 17 -0.98 -5.53 -5.91
N THR A 18 -1.27 -5.84 -7.18
CA THR A 18 -0.29 -6.45 -8.09
C THR A 18 0.89 -5.51 -8.33
N LEU A 19 0.62 -4.23 -8.54
CA LEU A 19 1.65 -3.21 -8.75
C LEU A 19 2.51 -3.02 -7.50
N LEU A 20 1.89 -2.85 -6.33
CA LEU A 20 2.58 -2.66 -5.05
C LEU A 20 3.44 -3.87 -4.70
N LYS A 21 2.89 -5.09 -4.83
CA LYS A 21 3.65 -6.32 -4.60
C LYS A 21 4.91 -6.36 -5.46
N LYS A 22 4.79 -6.07 -6.77
CA LYS A 22 5.92 -6.07 -7.70
C LYS A 22 6.97 -5.02 -7.32
N GLN A 23 6.54 -3.79 -7.02
CA GLN A 23 7.47 -2.71 -6.67
C GLN A 23 8.19 -2.97 -5.35
N ILE A 24 7.47 -3.42 -4.32
CA ILE A 24 8.06 -3.78 -3.02
C ILE A 24 9.01 -4.97 -3.18
N GLY A 25 8.60 -6.00 -3.94
CA GLY A 25 9.42 -7.16 -4.25
C GLY A 25 10.74 -6.80 -4.92
N GLN A 26 10.70 -5.89 -5.90
CA GLN A 26 11.91 -5.34 -6.54
C GLN A 26 12.80 -4.57 -5.55
N ALA A 27 12.18 -3.76 -4.67
CA ALA A 27 12.90 -2.97 -3.67
C ALA A 27 13.63 -3.84 -2.63
N MET A 28 13.20 -5.09 -2.40
CA MET A 28 13.89 -6.01 -1.49
C MET A 28 15.36 -6.23 -1.88
N SER A 29 15.70 -6.13 -3.17
CA SER A 29 17.07 -6.25 -3.66
C SER A 29 18.01 -5.19 -3.07
N LEU A 30 17.49 -4.00 -2.76
CA LEU A 30 18.26 -2.89 -2.18
C LEU A 30 18.75 -3.19 -0.76
N ILE A 31 18.10 -4.13 -0.07
CA ILE A 31 18.47 -4.58 1.27
C ILE A 31 19.06 -6.00 1.28
N GLY A 32 19.49 -6.50 0.11
CA GLY A 32 20.11 -7.81 -0.04
C GLY A 32 19.16 -8.99 0.20
N GLN A 33 17.85 -8.79 0.06
CA GLN A 33 16.84 -9.83 0.22
C GLN A 33 16.07 -10.06 -1.09
N SER A 34 15.40 -11.21 -1.19
CA SER A 34 14.59 -11.58 -2.35
C SER A 34 13.09 -11.43 -2.05
N GLU A 35 12.30 -11.06 -3.07
CA GLU A 35 10.84 -11.12 -3.03
C GLU A 35 10.33 -12.50 -2.58
N ALA A 36 11.03 -13.58 -2.92
CA ALA A 36 10.65 -14.94 -2.50
C ALA A 36 10.68 -15.14 -0.97
N SER A 37 11.37 -14.26 -0.25
CA SER A 37 11.48 -14.25 1.22
C SER A 37 10.70 -13.11 1.89
N LEU A 38 9.85 -12.41 1.11
CA LEU A 38 8.98 -11.33 1.57
C LEU A 38 7.60 -11.88 1.92
N MET A 39 7.16 -11.61 3.14
CA MET A 39 5.75 -11.72 3.51
C MET A 39 5.13 -10.31 3.50
N LEU A 40 4.03 -10.14 2.77
CA LEU A 40 3.39 -8.85 2.54
C LEU A 40 1.89 -8.93 2.83
N ILE A 41 1.38 -8.03 3.66
CA ILE A 41 -0.05 -7.78 3.86
C ILE A 41 -0.37 -6.40 3.30
N LEU A 42 -1.40 -6.30 2.46
CA LEU A 42 -1.91 -5.05 1.89
C LEU A 42 -3.38 -4.89 2.29
N GLU A 43 -3.69 -3.82 3.02
CA GLU A 43 -5.04 -3.54 3.51
C GLU A 43 -5.42 -2.08 3.16
N GLY A 44 -6.39 -1.93 2.26
CA GLY A 44 -6.97 -0.63 1.91
C GLY A 44 -8.20 -0.27 2.72
N ASN A 45 -8.77 0.89 2.41
CA ASN A 45 -10.01 1.41 3.01
C ASN A 45 -9.99 1.43 4.56
N GLN A 46 -8.81 1.57 5.16
CA GLN A 46 -8.66 1.61 6.61
C GLN A 46 -9.07 2.98 7.15
N SER A 47 -9.73 3.01 8.29
CA SER A 47 -9.95 4.24 9.05
C SER A 47 -8.69 4.57 9.83
N LEU A 48 -7.90 5.52 9.34
CA LEU A 48 -6.68 5.99 10.02
C LEU A 48 -6.90 7.41 10.55
N TYR A 49 -6.39 7.68 11.75
CA TYR A 49 -6.48 8.99 12.38
C TYR A 49 -5.07 9.51 12.68
N LEU A 50 -4.78 10.73 12.26
CA LEU A 50 -3.52 11.41 12.54
C LEU A 50 -3.84 12.71 13.27
N ARG A 51 -3.28 12.92 14.47
CA ARG A 51 -3.56 14.08 15.33
C ARG A 51 -5.05 14.27 15.66
N GLY A 52 -5.81 13.18 15.71
CA GLY A 52 -7.25 13.20 15.99
C GLY A 52 -8.11 13.42 14.74
N GLU A 53 -7.52 13.67 13.58
CA GLU A 53 -8.24 13.88 12.32
C GLU A 53 -8.27 12.62 11.47
N ASN A 54 -9.44 12.25 10.95
CA ASN A 54 -9.59 11.13 10.03
C ASN A 54 -8.86 11.44 8.70
N GLN A 55 -8.01 10.52 8.27
CA GLN A 55 -7.17 10.62 7.08
C GLN A 55 -7.80 9.96 5.85
N GLN A 56 -9.12 9.84 5.80
CA GLN A 56 -9.82 9.49 4.56
C GLN A 56 -9.51 10.56 3.51
N MET A 57 -8.67 10.22 2.53
CA MET A 57 -8.58 11.01 1.32
C MET A 57 -9.93 10.89 0.63
N LEU A 58 -10.66 12.00 0.53
CA LEU A 58 -11.80 12.11 -0.35
C LEU A 58 -11.29 11.75 -1.76
N LEU A 59 -11.86 10.70 -2.35
CA LEU A 59 -11.81 10.46 -3.79
C LEU A 59 -12.57 11.62 -4.46
N GLN A 60 -12.00 12.83 -4.47
CA GLN A 60 -12.47 13.88 -5.35
C GLN A 60 -11.89 13.57 -6.71
N GLY A 61 -12.76 13.06 -7.57
CA GLY A 61 -12.52 12.98 -8.99
C GLY A 61 -12.00 14.33 -9.49
N VAL A 62 -11.00 14.23 -10.35
CA VAL A 62 -11.03 14.85 -11.67
C VAL A 62 -12.45 15.33 -12.00
N VAL A 63 -12.72 16.61 -11.76
CA VAL A 63 -13.69 17.36 -12.54
C VAL A 63 -12.86 17.99 -13.65
N ASP A 64 -12.65 17.22 -14.72
CA ASP A 64 -12.36 17.77 -16.03
C ASP A 64 -13.70 17.89 -16.77
N ASP A 65 -13.91 19.07 -17.35
CA ASP A 65 -15.07 19.64 -18.07
C ASP A 65 -16.23 20.25 -17.24
#